data_AF-A0A6M3JHI3-F1
#
_entry.id   AF-A0A6M3JHI3-F1
#
_cell.length_a   1.000
_cell.length_b   1.000
_cell.length_c   1.000
_cell.angle_alpha   90.00
_cell.angle_beta   90.00
_cell.angle_gamma   90.00
#
_symmetry.space_group_name_H-M   'P 1'
#
loop_
_entity.id
_entity.type
_entity.pdbx_description
1 polymer ?
#
loop_
_entity_poly.entity_id
_entity_poly.type
_entity_poly.pdbx_seq_one_letter_code
_entity_poly.pdbx_strand_id
1 'polypeptide(L)'
;TLDKAVKTYNDQANAFKKEVKTQAQPLYDGLNPIESHLVAEEKKVTDEQKRVKEEQDRIEREIIQGRVNSLQMYGAVLPYQEVAVMSDEEFETVLEGSKLAFAAEQKRLADEEAARKAEDERLAAERAELEKQRKEQEEKAAARKAELDAIQEKIAADKAALEDEKRGIEEAKRKEKDLKDRIAFEAKAKEEARIKAEQDAIEAAEIAKMEAELKAEAERLEAARQKALRPDKEKLTEWVSFLMDISPPELENEEAVEIVDGIMDGIGQVLATYQMELGRFLRPIRRISTIYKEEL
;
A
#
# COMPACT_ATOMS: atom_id res chain seq x y z
N THR A 1 -105.46 64.59 105.81
CA THR A 1 -105.05 63.25 105.37
C THR A 1 -103.62 63.31 104.90
N LEU A 2 -102.82 62.30 105.28
CA LEU A 2 -101.41 62.15 104.92
C LEU A 2 -101.17 62.34 103.42
N ASP A 3 -102.07 61.80 102.59
CA ASP A 3 -102.00 61.88 101.13
C ASP A 3 -101.98 63.31 100.58
N LYS A 4 -102.69 64.25 101.23
CA LYS A 4 -102.65 65.67 100.83
C LYS A 4 -101.28 66.29 101.12
N ALA A 5 -100.64 65.92 102.23
CA ALA A 5 -99.30 66.40 102.57
C ALA A 5 -98.24 65.83 101.62
N VAL A 6 -98.29 64.53 101.32
CA VAL A 6 -97.39 63.87 100.35
C VAL A 6 -97.51 64.52 98.98
N LYS A 7 -98.73 64.80 98.52
CA LYS A 7 -98.97 65.51 97.25
C LYS A 7 -98.34 66.90 97.26
N THR A 8 -98.58 67.71 98.30
CA THR A 8 -97.99 69.04 98.42
C THR A 8 -96.46 69.01 98.43
N TYR A 9 -95.85 68.05 99.14
CA TYR A 9 -94.39 67.88 99.15
C TYR A 9 -93.83 67.49 97.78
N ASN A 10 -94.49 66.57 97.07
CA ASN A 10 -94.08 66.18 95.72
C ASN A 10 -94.23 67.35 94.73
N ASP A 11 -95.31 68.13 94.83
CA ASP A 11 -95.53 69.32 94.02
C ASP A 11 -94.45 70.39 94.28
N GLN A 12 -94.09 70.62 95.56
CA GLN A 12 -92.99 71.51 95.94
C GLN A 12 -91.62 71.00 95.45
N ALA A 13 -91.32 69.71 95.56
CA ALA A 13 -90.08 69.12 95.08
C ALA A 13 -89.95 69.20 93.55
N ASN A 14 -91.05 68.99 92.82
CA ASN A 14 -91.08 69.14 91.37
C ASN A 14 -90.96 70.61 90.94
N ALA A 15 -91.60 71.53 91.66
CA ALA A 15 -91.43 72.96 91.43
C ALA A 15 -89.97 73.39 91.65
N PHE A 16 -89.33 72.90 92.72
CA PHE A 16 -87.92 73.15 92.99
C PHE A 16 -87.00 72.55 91.92
N LYS A 17 -87.22 71.31 91.48
CA LYS A 17 -86.47 70.70 90.36
C LYS A 17 -86.59 71.52 89.08
N LYS A 18 -87.79 72.01 88.78
CA LYS A 18 -88.04 72.85 87.61
C LYS A 18 -87.34 74.20 87.73
N GLU A 19 -87.37 74.82 88.91
CA GLU A 19 -86.65 76.07 89.19
C GLU A 19 -85.13 75.88 89.03
N VAL A 20 -84.55 74.85 89.66
CA VAL A 20 -83.12 74.51 89.53
C VAL A 20 -82.75 74.26 88.06
N LYS A 21 -83.58 73.52 87.31
CA LYS A 21 -83.35 73.31 85.87
C LYS A 21 -83.42 74.62 85.09
N THR A 22 -84.36 75.49 85.41
CA THR A 22 -84.55 76.79 84.76
C THR A 22 -83.36 77.71 85.04
N GLN A 23 -82.80 77.68 86.25
CA GLN A 23 -81.60 78.44 86.62
C GLN A 23 -80.31 77.83 86.05
N ALA A 24 -80.22 76.50 85.92
CA ALA A 24 -79.06 75.81 85.37
C ALA A 24 -78.98 75.93 83.84
N GLN A 25 -80.12 76.04 83.13
CA GLN A 25 -80.15 76.07 81.67
C GLN A 25 -79.33 77.24 81.08
N PRO A 26 -79.46 78.51 81.54
CA PRO A 26 -78.61 79.60 81.06
C PRO A 26 -77.12 79.39 81.32
N LEU A 27 -76.76 78.74 82.44
CA LEU A 27 -75.35 78.41 82.74
C LEU A 27 -74.83 77.36 81.76
N TYR A 28 -75.62 76.33 81.48
CA TYR A 28 -75.27 75.31 80.48
C TYR A 28 -75.18 75.89 79.08
N ASP A 29 -76.16 76.73 78.68
CA ASP A 29 -76.17 77.38 77.37
C ASP A 29 -74.99 78.36 77.21
N GLY A 30 -74.52 78.97 78.31
CA GLY A 30 -73.32 79.81 78.33
C GLY A 30 -72.01 79.00 78.30
N LEU A 31 -71.96 77.85 78.96
CA LEU A 31 -70.77 76.98 79.03
C LEU A 31 -70.57 76.15 77.76
N ASN A 32 -71.64 75.64 77.16
CA ASN A 32 -71.55 74.70 76.04
C ASN A 32 -70.80 75.27 74.81
N PRO A 33 -70.96 76.54 74.41
CA PRO A 33 -70.13 77.15 73.37
C PRO A 33 -68.64 77.25 73.75
N ILE A 34 -68.34 77.49 75.02
CA ILE A 34 -66.97 77.56 75.55
C ILE A 34 -66.33 76.16 75.49
N GLU A 35 -67.01 75.15 76.00
CA GLU A 35 -66.55 73.75 75.95
C GLU A 35 -66.36 73.28 74.51
N SER A 36 -67.34 73.55 73.63
CA SER A 36 -67.25 73.21 72.21
C SER A 36 -66.06 73.89 71.53
N HIS A 37 -65.79 75.16 71.85
CA HIS A 37 -64.62 75.87 71.35
C HIS A 37 -63.31 75.27 71.90
N LEU A 38 -63.23 75.00 73.20
CA LEU A 38 -62.05 74.39 73.82
C LEU A 38 -61.74 73.00 73.25
N VAL A 39 -62.75 72.15 73.06
CA VAL A 39 -62.59 70.84 72.42
C VAL A 39 -62.12 70.99 70.97
N ALA A 40 -62.63 71.97 70.23
CA ALA A 40 -62.18 72.24 68.87
C ALA A 40 -60.71 72.71 68.83
N GLU A 41 -60.28 73.57 69.77
CA GLU A 41 -58.88 74.00 69.87
C GLU A 41 -57.95 72.87 70.34
N GLU A 42 -58.36 72.07 71.32
CA GLU A 42 -57.61 70.88 71.77
C GLU A 42 -57.41 69.89 70.62
N LYS A 43 -58.45 69.68 69.80
CA LYS A 43 -58.34 68.85 68.60
C LYS A 43 -57.32 69.42 67.61
N LYS A 44 -57.34 70.74 67.34
CA LYS A 44 -56.35 71.38 66.45
C LYS A 44 -54.93 71.17 66.95
N VAL A 45 -54.69 71.34 68.26
CA VAL A 45 -53.36 71.14 68.86
C VAL A 45 -52.93 69.68 68.75
N THR A 46 -53.83 68.73 69.02
CA THR A 46 -53.56 67.29 68.90
C THR A 46 -53.23 66.90 67.46
N ASP A 47 -54.04 67.37 66.49
CA ASP A 47 -53.84 67.10 65.06
C ASP A 47 -52.50 67.70 64.57
N GLU A 48 -52.13 68.89 65.04
CA GLU A 48 -50.85 69.53 64.71
C GLU A 48 -49.66 68.78 65.33
N GLN A 49 -49.75 68.37 66.60
CA GLN A 49 -48.71 67.55 67.24
C GLN A 49 -48.50 66.23 66.49
N LYS A 50 -49.59 65.60 66.05
CA LYS A 50 -49.53 64.39 65.23
C LYS A 50 -48.85 64.66 63.89
N ARG A 51 -49.22 65.75 63.19
CA ARG A 51 -48.60 66.15 61.92
C ARG A 51 -47.10 66.39 62.07
N VAL A 52 -46.69 67.12 63.11
CA VAL A 52 -45.28 67.40 63.39
C VAL A 52 -44.51 66.11 63.66
N LYS A 53 -45.09 65.18 64.42
CA LYS A 53 -44.47 63.88 64.69
C LYS A 53 -44.34 63.03 63.43
N GLU A 54 -45.39 62.92 62.61
CA GLU A 54 -45.37 62.16 61.35
C GLU A 54 -44.34 62.74 60.36
N GLU A 55 -44.18 64.06 60.33
CA GLU A 55 -43.16 64.75 59.53
C GLU A 55 -41.75 64.43 60.02
N GLN A 56 -41.51 64.49 61.34
CA GLN A 56 -40.23 64.13 61.96
C GLN A 56 -39.86 62.66 61.67
N ASP A 57 -40.81 61.74 61.87
CA ASP A 57 -40.62 60.31 61.58
C ASP A 57 -40.38 60.05 60.08
N ARG A 58 -40.89 60.90 59.18
CA ARG A 58 -40.61 60.81 57.73
C ARG A 58 -39.18 61.26 57.44
N ILE A 59 -38.77 62.42 57.94
CA ILE A 59 -37.42 62.97 57.74
C ILE A 59 -36.37 62.00 58.28
N GLU A 60 -36.58 61.44 59.48
CA GLU A 60 -35.67 60.48 60.08
C GLU A 60 -35.53 59.22 59.20
N ARG A 61 -36.65 58.66 58.71
CA ARG A 61 -36.62 57.52 57.78
C ARG A 61 -35.88 57.84 56.48
N GLU A 62 -36.07 59.03 55.92
CA GLU A 62 -35.37 59.46 54.71
C GLU A 62 -33.85 59.57 54.93
N ILE A 63 -33.42 60.12 56.07
CA ILE A 63 -32.00 60.20 56.45
C ILE A 63 -31.40 58.80 56.59
N ILE A 64 -32.05 57.91 57.34
CA ILE A 64 -31.55 56.55 57.56
C ILE A 64 -31.49 55.78 56.24
N GLN A 65 -32.51 55.90 55.37
CA GLN A 65 -32.49 55.28 54.06
C GLN A 65 -31.36 55.86 53.18
N GLY A 66 -31.11 57.17 53.25
CA GLY A 66 -29.99 57.81 52.56
C GLY A 66 -28.63 57.26 53.00
N ARG A 67 -28.46 57.02 54.31
CA ARG A 67 -27.27 56.38 54.88
C ARG A 67 -27.09 54.95 54.38
N VAL A 68 -28.15 54.14 54.43
CA VAL A 68 -28.14 52.76 53.93
C VAL A 68 -27.75 52.71 52.45
N ASN A 69 -28.36 53.55 51.61
CA ASN A 69 -28.05 53.63 50.18
C ASN A 69 -26.58 54.01 49.93
N SER A 70 -26.06 54.96 50.72
CA SER A 70 -24.66 55.42 50.59
C SER A 70 -23.66 54.31 50.92
N LEU A 71 -23.92 53.50 51.96
CA LEU A 71 -23.08 52.35 52.29
C LEU A 71 -23.17 51.26 51.21
N GLN A 72 -24.37 51.01 50.71
CA GLN A 72 -24.62 50.00 49.68
C GLN A 72 -23.86 50.30 48.38
N MET A 73 -23.70 51.59 48.02
CA MET A 73 -22.89 51.99 46.84
C MET A 73 -21.43 51.52 46.92
N TYR A 74 -20.89 51.32 48.12
CA TYR A 74 -19.53 50.85 48.34
C TYR A 74 -19.49 49.37 48.78
N GLY A 75 -20.60 48.64 48.61
CA GLY A 75 -20.69 47.21 48.93
C GLY A 75 -20.83 46.90 50.42
N ALA A 76 -20.96 47.91 51.28
CA ALA A 76 -21.23 47.72 52.70
C ALA A 76 -22.74 47.60 52.91
N VAL A 77 -23.18 46.48 53.50
CA VAL A 77 -24.59 46.23 53.81
C VAL A 77 -24.74 46.12 55.32
N LEU A 78 -25.35 47.13 55.93
CA LEU A 78 -25.68 47.12 57.36
C LEU A 78 -27.21 47.04 57.55
N PRO A 79 -27.69 46.37 58.61
CA PRO A 79 -29.11 46.38 58.96
C PRO A 79 -29.62 47.80 59.21
N TYR A 80 -30.85 48.07 58.76
CA TYR A 80 -31.49 49.38 58.93
C TYR A 80 -31.46 49.87 60.39
N GLN A 81 -31.72 48.96 61.34
CA GLN A 81 -31.75 49.27 62.77
C GLN A 81 -30.40 49.73 63.32
N GLU A 82 -29.29 49.20 62.79
CA GLU A 82 -27.94 49.62 63.21
C GLU A 82 -27.62 51.01 62.68
N VAL A 83 -28.00 51.30 61.43
CA VAL A 83 -27.82 52.63 60.83
C VAL A 83 -28.72 53.67 61.50
N ALA A 84 -29.90 53.27 61.97
CA ALA A 84 -30.86 54.14 62.64
C ALA A 84 -30.37 54.66 64.00
N VAL A 85 -29.60 53.87 64.75
CA VAL A 85 -29.09 54.26 66.08
C VAL A 85 -27.71 54.92 66.04
N MET A 86 -27.11 55.00 64.85
CA MET A 86 -25.74 55.47 64.65
C MET A 86 -25.66 57.00 64.68
N SER A 87 -24.66 57.54 65.37
CA SER A 87 -24.38 58.98 65.30
C SER A 87 -23.88 59.38 63.91
N ASP A 88 -23.93 60.67 63.59
CA ASP A 88 -23.44 61.20 62.33
C ASP A 88 -21.93 60.91 62.16
N GLU A 89 -21.15 61.03 63.24
CA GLU A 89 -19.71 60.76 63.24
C GLU A 89 -19.39 59.27 63.06
N GLU A 90 -20.16 58.39 63.70
CA GLU A 90 -20.04 56.95 63.53
C GLU A 90 -20.38 56.56 62.08
N PHE A 91 -21.44 57.14 61.52
CA PHE A 91 -21.83 56.90 60.12
C PHE A 91 -20.74 57.32 59.15
N GLU A 92 -20.19 58.53 59.29
CA GLU A 92 -19.12 59.00 58.41
C GLU A 92 -17.87 58.13 58.53
N THR A 93 -17.51 57.70 59.75
CA THR A 93 -16.38 56.78 59.97
C THR A 93 -16.59 55.45 59.24
N VAL A 94 -17.78 54.86 59.34
CA VAL A 94 -18.14 53.61 58.65
C VAL A 94 -18.16 53.81 57.13
N LEU A 95 -18.68 54.95 56.66
CA LEU A 95 -18.73 55.29 55.24
C LEU A 95 -17.33 55.46 54.64
N GLU A 96 -16.43 56.16 55.32
CA GLU A 96 -15.03 56.31 54.91
C GLU A 96 -14.30 54.96 54.89
N GLY A 97 -14.49 54.14 55.92
CA GLY A 97 -13.95 52.78 55.94
C GLY A 97 -14.44 51.93 54.77
N SER A 98 -15.74 52.03 54.44
CA SER A 98 -16.35 51.33 53.31
C SER A 98 -15.81 51.82 51.97
N LYS A 99 -15.63 53.13 51.79
CA LYS A 99 -14.99 53.73 50.59
C LYS A 99 -13.57 53.21 50.39
N LEU A 100 -12.77 53.17 51.46
CA LEU A 100 -11.39 52.67 51.42
C LEU A 100 -11.34 51.18 51.08
N ALA A 101 -12.19 50.37 51.71
CA ALA A 101 -12.29 48.94 51.43
C ALA A 101 -12.71 48.67 49.98
N PHE A 102 -13.71 49.40 49.47
CA PHE A 102 -14.16 49.29 48.09
C PHE A 102 -13.07 49.69 47.09
N ALA A 103 -12.36 50.79 47.34
CA ALA A 103 -11.25 51.23 46.49
C ALA A 103 -10.09 50.22 46.47
N ALA A 104 -9.77 49.63 47.63
CA ALA A 104 -8.76 48.58 47.73
C ALA A 104 -9.16 47.32 46.96
N GLU A 105 -10.43 46.90 47.05
CA GLU A 105 -10.95 45.74 46.34
C GLU A 105 -10.99 45.98 44.82
N GLN A 106 -11.45 47.16 44.37
CA GLN A 106 -11.42 47.55 42.96
C GLN A 106 -9.99 47.52 42.39
N LYS A 107 -9.02 48.02 43.16
CA LYS A 107 -7.61 47.95 42.76
C LYS A 107 -7.12 46.50 42.67
N ARG A 108 -7.45 45.66 43.66
CA ARG A 108 -7.08 44.24 43.66
C ARG A 108 -7.63 43.52 42.42
N LEU A 109 -8.89 43.75 42.08
CA LEU A 109 -9.53 43.18 40.89
C LEU A 109 -8.89 43.67 39.59
N ALA A 110 -8.56 44.96 39.50
CA ALA A 110 -7.87 45.52 38.34
C ALA A 110 -6.45 44.94 38.17
N ASP A 111 -5.69 44.80 39.26
CA ASP A 111 -4.36 44.19 39.25
C ASP A 111 -4.43 42.70 38.85
N GLU A 112 -5.44 41.97 39.34
CA GLU A 112 -5.67 40.56 38.98
C GLU A 112 -6.06 40.40 37.50
N GLU A 113 -6.90 41.27 36.96
CA GLU A 113 -7.26 41.26 35.54
C GLU A 113 -6.06 41.63 34.65
N ALA A 114 -5.25 42.62 35.06
CA ALA A 114 -4.03 43.00 34.36
C ALA A 114 -3.00 41.85 34.36
N ALA A 115 -2.81 41.17 35.50
CA ALA A 115 -1.93 40.01 35.61
C ALA A 115 -2.39 38.86 34.70
N ARG A 116 -3.69 38.56 34.67
CA ARG A 116 -4.27 37.54 33.80
C ARG A 116 -4.07 37.85 32.32
N LYS A 117 -4.32 39.10 31.91
CA LYS A 117 -4.09 39.53 30.52
C LYS A 117 -2.62 39.42 30.13
N ALA A 118 -1.70 39.80 31.02
CA ALA A 118 -0.26 39.68 30.77
C ALA A 118 0.19 38.21 30.70
N GLU A 119 -0.39 37.32 31.51
CA GLU A 119 -0.11 35.89 31.44
C GLU A 119 -0.66 35.25 30.16
N ASP A 120 -1.89 35.59 29.77
CA ASP A 120 -2.51 35.13 28.52
C ASP A 120 -1.70 35.58 27.30
N GLU A 121 -1.22 36.82 27.29
CA GLU A 121 -0.36 37.35 26.23
C GLU A 121 0.99 36.62 26.18
N ARG A 122 1.61 36.34 27.33
CA ARG A 122 2.86 35.56 27.40
C ARG A 122 2.66 34.14 26.88
N LEU A 123 1.58 33.47 27.27
CA LEU A 123 1.25 32.12 26.80
C LEU A 123 0.93 32.09 25.31
N ALA A 124 0.26 33.12 24.78
CA ALA A 124 0.01 33.25 23.36
C ALA A 124 1.31 33.43 22.56
N ALA A 125 2.23 34.28 23.05
CA ALA A 125 3.55 34.48 22.45
C ALA A 125 4.40 33.20 22.47
N GLU A 126 4.41 32.48 23.60
CA GLU A 126 5.12 31.21 23.74
C GLU A 126 4.58 30.14 22.78
N ARG A 127 3.26 30.03 22.64
CA ARG A 127 2.63 29.10 21.68
C ARG A 127 2.96 29.45 20.23
N ALA A 128 2.96 30.74 19.89
CA ALA A 128 3.31 31.19 18.54
C ALA A 128 4.77 30.87 18.21
N GLU A 129 5.69 31.07 19.16
CA GLU A 129 7.10 30.72 18.98
C GLU A 129 7.31 29.21 18.86
N LEU A 130 6.65 28.40 19.69
CA LEU A 130 6.73 26.94 19.61
C LEU A 130 6.16 26.42 18.28
N GLU A 131 5.08 26.99 17.78
CA GLU A 131 4.54 26.63 16.47
C GLU A 131 5.51 26.97 15.34
N LYS A 132 6.17 28.14 15.40
CA LYS A 132 7.20 28.54 14.44
C LYS A 132 8.38 27.57 14.47
N GLN A 133 8.86 27.21 15.65
CA GLN A 133 9.94 26.23 15.82
C GLN A 133 9.54 24.85 15.29
N ARG A 134 8.29 24.42 15.51
CA ARG A 134 7.79 23.14 14.97
C ARG A 134 7.77 23.16 13.44
N LYS A 135 7.27 24.23 12.82
CA LYS A 135 7.29 24.38 11.35
C LYS A 135 8.72 24.37 10.80
N GLU A 136 9.63 25.09 11.43
CA GLU A 136 11.05 25.10 11.01
C GLU A 136 11.71 23.72 11.15
N GLN A 137 11.38 22.97 12.22
CA GLN A 137 11.87 21.60 12.40
C GLN A 137 11.27 20.63 11.36
N GLU A 138 9.97 20.75 11.07
CA GLU A 138 9.29 19.96 10.05
C GLU A 138 9.88 20.24 8.66
N GLU A 139 10.13 21.51 8.30
CA GLU A 139 10.78 21.89 7.04
C GLU A 139 12.21 21.35 6.95
N LYS A 140 13.01 21.47 8.01
CA LYS A 140 14.36 20.90 8.07
C LYS A 140 14.35 19.38 7.95
N ALA A 141 13.40 18.71 8.60
CA ALA A 141 13.26 17.26 8.51
C ALA A 141 12.84 16.81 7.11
N ALA A 142 11.90 17.52 6.48
CA ALA A 142 11.48 17.27 5.11
C ALA A 142 12.62 17.49 4.11
N ALA A 143 13.39 18.57 4.26
CA ALA A 143 14.55 18.85 3.42
C ALA A 143 15.63 17.76 3.55
N ARG A 144 15.94 17.33 4.78
CA ARG A 144 16.89 16.23 5.02
C ARG A 144 16.41 14.92 4.42
N LYS A 145 15.11 14.62 4.52
CA LYS A 145 14.55 13.41 3.91
C LYS A 145 14.68 13.46 2.38
N ALA A 146 14.32 14.58 1.75
CA ALA A 146 14.47 14.75 0.31
C ALA A 146 15.94 14.63 -0.15
N GLU A 147 16.89 15.15 0.63
CA GLU A 147 18.32 15.01 0.35
C GLU A 147 18.77 13.54 0.46
N LEU A 148 18.35 12.83 1.50
CA LEU A 148 18.65 11.41 1.68
C LEU A 148 18.05 10.55 0.56
N ASP A 149 16.81 10.82 0.17
CA ASP A 149 16.13 10.12 -0.92
C ASP A 149 16.87 10.36 -2.26
N ALA A 150 17.27 11.60 -2.54
CA ALA A 150 18.06 11.94 -3.73
C ALA A 150 19.46 11.28 -3.74
N ILE A 151 20.11 11.16 -2.58
CA ILE A 151 21.37 10.42 -2.45
C ILE A 151 21.16 8.92 -2.68
N GLN A 152 20.08 8.34 -2.14
CA GLN A 152 19.76 6.93 -2.35
C GLN A 152 19.45 6.62 -3.81
N GLU A 153 18.73 7.49 -4.51
CA GLU A 153 18.47 7.35 -5.95
C GLU A 153 19.77 7.39 -6.76
N LYS A 154 20.70 8.30 -6.43
CA LYS A 154 22.03 8.34 -7.08
C LYS A 154 22.82 7.06 -6.82
N ILE A 155 22.86 6.59 -5.57
CA ILE A 155 23.54 5.34 -5.22
C ILE A 155 22.91 4.14 -5.96
N ALA A 156 21.59 4.10 -6.09
CA ALA A 156 20.90 3.04 -6.83
C ALA A 156 21.21 3.11 -8.33
N ALA A 157 21.21 4.30 -8.93
CA ALA A 157 21.57 4.51 -10.33
C ALA A 157 23.04 4.12 -10.61
N ASP A 158 23.97 4.54 -9.74
CA ASP A 158 25.39 4.20 -9.86
C ASP A 158 25.61 2.68 -9.72
N LYS A 159 24.91 2.02 -8.81
CA LYS A 159 24.95 0.55 -8.68
C LYS A 159 24.43 -0.15 -9.92
N ALA A 160 23.30 0.29 -10.47
CA ALA A 160 22.74 -0.28 -11.70
C ALA A 160 23.71 -0.11 -12.88
N ALA A 161 24.33 1.07 -13.03
CA ALA A 161 25.33 1.31 -14.06
C ALA A 161 26.56 0.40 -13.90
N LEU A 162 27.04 0.20 -12.67
CA LEU A 162 28.15 -0.71 -12.38
C LEU A 162 27.80 -2.18 -12.62
N GLU A 163 26.56 -2.60 -12.35
CA GLU A 163 26.09 -3.96 -12.66
C GLU A 163 25.98 -4.20 -14.16
N ASP A 164 25.47 -3.23 -14.92
CA ASP A 164 25.41 -3.28 -16.38
C ASP A 164 26.81 -3.33 -17.01
N GLU A 165 27.76 -2.54 -16.49
CA GLU A 165 29.16 -2.58 -16.93
C GLU A 165 29.80 -3.95 -16.63
N LYS A 166 29.59 -4.50 -15.43
CA LYS A 166 30.08 -5.83 -15.06
C LYS A 166 29.51 -6.92 -15.96
N ARG A 167 28.21 -6.87 -16.26
CA ARG A 167 27.55 -7.81 -17.17
C ARG A 167 28.13 -7.70 -18.58
N GLY A 168 28.37 -6.48 -19.07
CA GLY A 168 29.03 -6.25 -20.36
C GLY A 168 30.44 -6.84 -20.41
N ILE A 169 31.23 -6.68 -19.34
CA ILE A 169 32.58 -7.26 -19.23
C ILE A 169 32.51 -8.80 -19.18
N GLU A 170 31.56 -9.37 -18.44
CA GLU A 170 31.41 -10.83 -18.34
C GLU A 170 30.96 -11.44 -19.68
N GLU A 171 30.01 -10.80 -20.38
CA GLU A 171 29.60 -11.22 -21.72
C GLU A 171 30.74 -11.12 -22.73
N ALA A 172 31.56 -10.06 -22.66
CA ALA A 172 32.74 -9.93 -23.50
C ALA A 172 33.77 -11.04 -23.22
N LYS A 173 34.03 -11.35 -21.94
CA LYS A 173 34.90 -12.46 -21.54
C LYS A 173 34.36 -13.81 -22.01
N ARG A 174 33.05 -14.02 -21.93
CA ARG A 174 32.41 -15.24 -22.42
C ARG A 174 32.54 -15.38 -23.93
N LYS A 175 32.28 -14.32 -24.70
CA LYS A 175 32.48 -14.33 -26.17
C LYS A 175 33.94 -14.56 -26.54
N GLU A 176 34.89 -13.97 -25.81
CA GLU A 176 36.33 -14.20 -26.04
C GLU A 176 36.70 -15.67 -25.74
N LYS A 177 36.17 -16.24 -24.66
CA LYS A 177 36.37 -17.65 -24.33
C LYS A 177 35.75 -18.57 -25.39
N ASP A 178 34.52 -18.33 -25.79
CA ASP A 178 33.83 -19.10 -26.83
C ASP A 178 34.57 -19.04 -28.17
N LEU A 179 35.17 -17.89 -28.52
CA LEU A 179 36.03 -17.75 -29.69
C LEU A 179 37.32 -18.56 -29.55
N LYS A 180 38.00 -18.51 -28.40
CA LYS A 180 39.20 -19.31 -28.13
C LYS A 180 38.89 -20.81 -28.17
N ASP A 181 37.76 -21.22 -27.60
CA ASP A 181 37.30 -22.60 -27.58
C ASP A 181 36.94 -23.08 -28.99
N ARG A 182 36.32 -22.23 -29.83
CA ARG A 182 36.08 -22.53 -31.26
C ARG A 182 37.37 -22.69 -32.05
N ILE A 183 38.33 -21.78 -31.87
CA ILE A 183 39.64 -21.87 -32.55
C ILE A 183 40.38 -23.15 -32.10
N ALA A 184 40.36 -23.46 -30.81
CA ALA A 184 40.97 -24.67 -30.28
C ALA A 184 40.27 -25.95 -30.78
N PHE A 185 38.94 -25.92 -30.89
CA PHE A 185 38.15 -27.02 -31.45
C PHE A 185 38.42 -27.22 -32.94
N GLU A 186 38.44 -26.15 -33.74
CA GLU A 186 38.80 -26.23 -35.16
C GLU A 186 40.23 -26.71 -35.38
N ALA A 187 41.18 -26.30 -34.54
CA ALA A 187 42.56 -26.79 -34.58
C ALA A 187 42.64 -28.29 -34.25
N LYS A 188 41.93 -28.74 -33.21
CA LYS A 188 41.85 -30.17 -32.86
C LYS A 188 41.16 -30.99 -33.94
N ALA A 189 40.04 -30.51 -34.49
CA ALA A 189 39.32 -31.20 -35.56
C ALA A 189 40.18 -31.33 -36.83
N LYS A 190 40.97 -30.30 -37.18
CA LYS A 190 41.93 -30.39 -38.31
C LYS A 190 43.05 -31.38 -38.04
N GLU A 191 43.57 -31.41 -36.81
CA GLU A 191 44.63 -32.34 -36.43
C GLU A 191 44.12 -33.79 -36.40
N GLU A 192 42.94 -34.04 -35.82
CA GLU A 192 42.29 -35.35 -35.83
C GLU A 192 41.93 -35.79 -37.25
N ALA A 193 41.47 -34.88 -38.12
CA ALA A 193 41.24 -35.19 -39.54
C ALA A 193 42.55 -35.54 -40.28
N ARG A 194 43.67 -34.88 -39.94
CA ARG A 194 44.99 -35.19 -40.49
C ARG A 194 45.48 -36.56 -40.03
N ILE A 195 45.37 -36.85 -38.73
CA ILE A 195 45.76 -38.14 -38.15
C ILE A 195 44.91 -39.26 -38.75
N LYS A 196 43.60 -39.04 -38.88
CA LYS A 196 42.69 -40.02 -39.49
C LYS A 196 43.00 -40.25 -40.97
N ALA A 197 43.27 -39.20 -41.73
CA ALA A 197 43.69 -39.33 -43.13
C ALA A 197 45.03 -40.08 -43.28
N GLU A 198 45.96 -39.91 -42.34
CA GLU A 198 47.22 -40.65 -42.30
C GLU A 198 47.01 -42.13 -41.92
N GLN A 199 46.14 -42.40 -40.94
CA GLN A 199 45.74 -43.77 -40.57
C GLN A 199 45.01 -44.48 -41.70
N ASP A 200 44.02 -43.84 -42.31
CA ASP A 200 43.27 -44.38 -43.45
C ASP A 200 44.21 -44.64 -44.65
N ALA A 201 45.23 -43.81 -44.87
CA ALA A 201 46.25 -44.02 -45.91
C ALA A 201 47.18 -45.21 -45.62
N ILE A 202 47.54 -45.43 -44.34
CA ILE A 202 48.33 -46.59 -43.91
C ILE A 202 47.52 -47.88 -44.04
N GLU A 203 46.26 -47.88 -43.58
CA GLU A 203 45.36 -49.04 -43.69
C GLU A 203 45.05 -49.38 -45.16
N ALA A 204 44.80 -48.39 -46.01
CA ALA A 204 44.63 -48.61 -47.45
C ALA A 204 45.90 -49.20 -48.10
N ALA A 205 47.09 -48.78 -47.67
CA ALA A 205 48.35 -49.34 -48.15
C ALA A 205 48.59 -50.78 -47.65
N GLU A 206 48.14 -51.13 -46.43
CA GLU A 206 48.19 -52.51 -45.92
C GLU A 206 47.19 -53.43 -46.63
N ILE A 207 45.95 -52.97 -46.86
CA ILE A 207 44.94 -53.72 -47.61
C ILE A 207 45.43 -53.97 -49.04
N ALA A 208 46.02 -52.97 -49.71
CA ALA A 208 46.59 -53.13 -51.03
C ALA A 208 47.76 -54.14 -51.06
N LYS A 209 48.56 -54.21 -49.99
CA LYS A 209 49.61 -55.23 -49.86
C LYS A 209 49.04 -56.63 -49.65
N MET A 210 48.04 -56.77 -48.78
CA MET A 210 47.40 -58.07 -48.52
C MET A 210 46.65 -58.59 -49.74
N GLU A 211 45.98 -57.72 -50.51
CA GLU A 211 45.32 -58.10 -51.76
C GLU A 211 46.33 -58.50 -52.84
N ALA A 212 47.48 -57.83 -52.94
CA ALA A 212 48.55 -58.23 -53.86
C ALA A 212 49.16 -59.59 -53.48
N GLU A 213 49.28 -59.89 -52.19
CA GLU A 213 49.81 -61.16 -51.69
C GLU A 213 48.82 -62.32 -51.89
N LEU A 214 47.53 -62.10 -51.61
CA LEU A 214 46.45 -63.05 -51.89
C LEU A 214 46.29 -63.34 -53.38
N LYS A 215 46.47 -62.33 -54.25
CA LYS A 215 46.41 -62.51 -55.70
C LYS A 215 47.62 -63.29 -56.23
N ALA A 216 48.81 -63.07 -55.67
CA ALA A 216 50.00 -63.86 -55.99
C ALA A 216 49.91 -65.32 -55.51
N GLU A 217 49.25 -65.57 -54.37
CA GLU A 217 49.01 -66.92 -53.86
C GLU A 217 47.92 -67.66 -54.67
N ALA A 218 46.86 -66.96 -55.08
CA ALA A 218 45.82 -67.48 -55.96
C ALA A 218 46.37 -67.87 -57.35
N GLU A 219 47.25 -67.06 -57.96
CA GLU A 219 47.90 -67.37 -59.23
C GLU A 219 48.85 -68.59 -59.13
N ARG A 220 49.51 -68.81 -57.98
CA ARG A 220 50.31 -70.01 -57.73
C ARG A 220 49.46 -71.29 -57.61
N LEU A 221 48.29 -71.20 -56.99
CA LEU A 221 47.34 -72.30 -56.85
C LEU A 221 46.61 -72.63 -58.17
N GLU A 222 46.28 -71.62 -58.99
CA GLU A 222 45.72 -71.83 -60.33
C GLU A 222 46.73 -72.41 -61.32
N ALA A 223 48.00 -72.01 -61.26
CA ALA A 223 49.07 -72.61 -62.07
C ALA A 223 49.33 -74.09 -61.71
N ALA A 224 49.15 -74.46 -60.43
CA ALA A 224 49.23 -75.85 -59.99
C ALA A 224 48.01 -76.68 -60.48
N ARG A 225 46.81 -76.07 -60.49
CA ARG A 225 45.57 -76.72 -60.97
C ARG A 225 45.56 -76.93 -62.50
N GLN A 226 46.12 -76.00 -63.27
CA GLN A 226 46.21 -76.14 -64.74
C GLN A 226 47.27 -77.16 -65.21
N LYS A 227 48.29 -77.47 -64.40
CA LYS A 227 49.24 -78.55 -64.71
C LYS A 227 48.68 -79.96 -64.44
N ALA A 228 47.76 -80.11 -63.50
CA ALA A 228 47.12 -81.40 -63.19
C ALA A 228 46.03 -81.82 -64.19
N LEU A 229 45.44 -80.87 -64.94
CA LEU A 229 44.35 -81.10 -65.89
C LEU A 229 44.81 -81.28 -67.36
N ARG A 230 46.12 -81.22 -67.64
CA ARG A 230 46.69 -81.44 -68.99
C ARG A 230 46.45 -82.84 -69.57
N PRO A 231 46.66 -83.96 -68.85
CA PRO A 231 46.55 -85.29 -69.46
C PRO A 231 45.11 -85.66 -69.86
N ASP A 232 44.10 -85.16 -69.15
CA ASP A 232 42.69 -85.41 -69.49
C ASP A 232 42.19 -84.51 -70.63
N LYS A 233 42.75 -83.32 -70.78
CA LYS A 233 42.45 -82.40 -71.90
C LYS A 233 43.00 -82.93 -73.22
N GLU A 234 44.18 -83.56 -73.20
CA GLU A 234 44.76 -84.22 -74.38
C GLU A 234 43.92 -85.43 -74.80
N LYS A 235 43.49 -86.30 -73.86
CA LYS A 235 42.61 -87.44 -74.15
C LYS A 235 41.24 -87.05 -74.74
N LEU A 236 40.64 -85.97 -74.25
CA LEU A 236 39.37 -85.47 -74.82
C LEU A 236 39.55 -84.87 -76.22
N THR A 237 40.71 -84.28 -76.51
CA THR A 237 41.01 -83.74 -77.85
C THR A 237 41.32 -84.87 -78.85
N GLU A 238 41.96 -85.95 -78.40
CA GLU A 238 42.22 -87.17 -79.19
C GLU A 238 40.91 -87.92 -79.50
N TRP A 239 40.00 -88.04 -78.52
CA TRP A 239 38.70 -88.68 -78.71
C TRP A 239 37.77 -87.89 -79.64
N VAL A 240 37.78 -86.55 -79.54
CA VAL A 240 37.00 -85.69 -80.46
C VAL A 240 37.56 -85.72 -81.88
N SER A 241 38.89 -85.85 -82.07
CA SER A 241 39.48 -86.06 -83.40
C SER A 241 39.11 -87.42 -83.98
N PHE A 242 39.07 -88.49 -83.16
CA PHE A 242 38.64 -89.82 -83.59
C PHE A 242 37.17 -89.86 -84.04
N LEU A 243 36.29 -89.10 -83.39
CA LEU A 243 34.87 -89.00 -83.78
C LEU A 243 34.64 -88.22 -85.09
N MET A 244 35.54 -87.32 -85.48
CA MET A 244 35.44 -86.61 -86.76
C MET A 244 36.02 -87.39 -87.94
N ASP A 245 36.82 -88.43 -87.71
CA ASP A 245 37.50 -89.22 -88.75
C ASP A 245 36.69 -90.46 -89.21
N ILE A 246 35.49 -90.66 -88.66
CA ILE A 246 34.55 -91.71 -89.12
C ILE A 246 33.85 -91.19 -90.38
N SER A 247 34.44 -91.46 -91.54
CA SER A 247 33.79 -91.30 -92.85
C SER A 247 32.61 -92.28 -92.97
N PRO A 248 31.42 -91.84 -93.42
CA PRO A 248 30.32 -92.75 -93.67
C PRO A 248 30.69 -93.76 -94.78
N PRO A 249 30.26 -95.03 -94.68
CA PRO A 249 30.48 -96.03 -95.72
C PRO A 249 29.63 -95.71 -96.97
N GLU A 250 30.19 -95.95 -98.16
CA GLU A 250 29.45 -95.84 -99.42
C GLU A 250 28.34 -96.90 -99.47
N LEU A 251 27.08 -96.46 -99.54
CA LEU A 251 25.91 -97.33 -99.59
C LEU A 251 25.21 -97.13 -100.94
N GLU A 252 25.02 -98.22 -101.69
CA GLU A 252 24.37 -98.20 -103.01
C GLU A 252 22.82 -98.11 -102.94
N ASN A 253 22.24 -98.21 -101.74
CA ASN A 253 20.80 -98.16 -101.51
C ASN A 253 20.38 -96.74 -101.09
N GLU A 254 19.60 -96.06 -101.93
CA GLU A 254 19.18 -94.65 -101.76
C GLU A 254 18.43 -94.41 -100.42
N GLU A 255 17.59 -95.34 -99.97
CA GLU A 255 16.92 -95.24 -98.66
C GLU A 255 17.90 -95.33 -97.47
N ALA A 256 19.02 -96.04 -97.64
CA ALA A 256 20.03 -96.19 -96.59
C ALA A 256 20.94 -94.94 -96.49
N VAL A 257 21.18 -94.25 -97.61
CA VAL A 257 21.90 -92.98 -97.64
C VAL A 257 21.13 -91.90 -96.88
N GLU A 258 19.81 -91.82 -97.08
CA GLU A 258 18.95 -90.82 -96.41
C GLU A 258 18.91 -91.00 -94.88
N ILE A 259 18.95 -92.25 -94.39
CA ILE A 259 19.01 -92.53 -92.95
C ILE A 259 20.38 -92.14 -92.35
N VAL A 260 21.47 -92.41 -93.06
CA VAL A 260 22.83 -92.07 -92.59
C VAL A 260 23.05 -90.56 -92.58
N ASP A 261 22.57 -89.84 -93.59
CA ASP A 261 22.61 -88.37 -93.60
C ASP A 261 21.79 -87.78 -92.46
N GLY A 262 20.60 -88.33 -92.17
CA GLY A 262 19.79 -87.92 -91.02
C GLY A 262 20.48 -88.12 -89.66
N ILE A 263 21.27 -89.20 -89.51
CA ILE A 263 22.04 -89.45 -88.28
C ILE A 263 23.23 -88.48 -88.17
N MET A 264 23.93 -88.21 -89.26
CA MET A 264 25.06 -87.28 -89.29
C MET A 264 24.63 -85.83 -89.01
N ASP A 265 23.47 -85.41 -89.54
CA ASP A 265 22.89 -84.09 -89.22
C ASP A 265 22.47 -83.98 -87.74
N GLY A 266 21.96 -85.08 -87.15
CA GLY A 266 21.66 -85.16 -85.72
C GLY A 266 22.91 -84.99 -84.84
N ILE A 267 24.03 -85.62 -85.22
CA ILE A 267 25.32 -85.47 -84.53
C ILE A 267 25.83 -84.02 -84.65
N GLY A 268 25.68 -83.41 -85.83
CA GLY A 268 26.00 -82.00 -86.08
C GLY A 268 25.22 -81.04 -85.16
N GLN A 269 23.90 -81.26 -84.97
CA GLN A 269 23.08 -80.43 -84.09
C GLN A 269 23.48 -80.55 -82.61
N VAL A 270 23.83 -81.75 -82.14
CA VAL A 270 24.30 -81.95 -80.75
C VAL A 270 25.63 -81.22 -80.52
N LEU A 271 26.56 -81.30 -81.47
CA LEU A 271 27.83 -80.58 -81.41
C LEU A 271 27.65 -79.06 -81.41
N ALA A 272 26.75 -78.52 -82.23
CA ALA A 272 26.43 -77.10 -82.25
C ALA A 272 25.82 -76.61 -80.92
N THR A 273 24.97 -77.43 -80.30
CA THR A 273 24.36 -77.12 -78.99
C THR A 273 25.42 -77.05 -77.89
N TYR A 274 26.37 -78.00 -77.86
CA TYR A 274 27.49 -77.98 -76.92
C TYR A 274 28.40 -76.77 -77.12
N GLN A 275 28.70 -76.37 -78.36
CA GLN A 275 29.46 -75.14 -78.62
C GLN A 275 28.71 -73.89 -78.13
N MET A 276 27.38 -73.85 -78.27
CA MET A 276 26.58 -72.71 -77.81
C MET A 276 26.51 -72.63 -76.27
N GLU A 277 26.43 -73.76 -75.56
CA GLU A 277 26.49 -73.80 -74.10
C GLU A 277 27.85 -73.38 -73.56
N LEU A 278 28.95 -73.86 -74.17
CA LEU A 278 30.29 -73.39 -73.83
C LEU A 278 30.45 -71.89 -74.06
N GLY A 279 29.86 -71.35 -75.14
CA GLY A 279 29.81 -69.91 -75.38
C GLY A 279 29.00 -69.12 -74.34
N ARG A 280 27.87 -69.67 -73.86
CA ARG A 280 27.09 -69.06 -72.76
C ARG A 280 27.85 -69.06 -71.45
N PHE A 281 28.56 -70.14 -71.14
CA PHE A 281 29.36 -70.25 -69.92
C PHE A 281 30.51 -69.22 -69.89
N LEU A 282 31.07 -68.87 -71.05
CA LEU A 282 32.18 -67.91 -71.15
C LEU A 282 31.75 -66.43 -71.23
N ARG A 283 30.46 -66.11 -71.47
CA ARG A 283 29.99 -64.70 -71.56
C ARG A 283 30.05 -63.92 -70.23
N PRO A 284 29.67 -64.46 -69.07
CA PRO A 284 29.74 -63.74 -67.79
C PRO A 284 31.17 -63.33 -67.42
N ILE A 285 32.16 -64.14 -67.79
CA ILE A 285 33.58 -63.89 -67.52
C ILE A 285 34.05 -62.58 -68.21
N ARG A 286 33.51 -62.25 -69.39
CA ARG A 286 33.81 -60.97 -70.06
C ARG A 286 33.14 -59.76 -69.40
N ARG A 287 31.97 -59.92 -68.75
CA ARG A 287 31.23 -58.81 -68.11
C ARG A 287 31.89 -58.36 -66.80
N ILE A 288 32.47 -59.29 -66.05
CA ILE A 288 33.24 -58.98 -64.83
C ILE A 288 34.50 -58.18 -65.16
N SER A 289 35.13 -58.41 -66.32
CA SER A 289 36.28 -57.62 -66.76
C SER A 289 35.96 -56.15 -67.08
N THR A 290 34.70 -55.81 -67.41
CA THR A 290 34.34 -54.43 -67.78
C THR A 290 34.01 -53.57 -66.56
N ILE A 291 33.39 -54.15 -65.52
CA ILE A 291 33.05 -53.43 -64.28
C ILE A 291 34.32 -52.97 -63.55
N TYR A 292 35.40 -53.75 -63.59
CA TYR A 292 36.69 -53.37 -62.98
C TYR A 292 37.48 -52.28 -63.75
N LYS A 293 36.99 -51.78 -64.89
CA LYS A 293 37.63 -50.69 -65.63
C LYS A 293 36.95 -49.32 -65.48
N GLU A 294 35.77 -49.24 -64.89
CA GLU A 294 35.05 -47.97 -64.68
C GLU A 294 35.16 -47.41 -63.25
N GLU A 295 35.73 -48.18 -62.30
CA GLU A 295 35.98 -47.76 -60.91
C GLU A 295 37.49 -47.57 -60.56
N LEU A 296 38.34 -47.36 -61.58
CA LEU A 296 39.77 -47.03 -61.45
C LEU A 296 40.12 -45.88 -62.41
#